data_AF-A0A1H8HYN8-F1
#
_entry.id   AF-A0A1H8HYN8-F1
#
_cell.length_a   1.000
_cell.length_b   1.000
_cell.length_c   1.000
_cell.angle_alpha   90.00
_cell.angle_beta   90.00
_cell.angle_gamma   90.00
#
_symmetry.space_group_name_H-M   'P 1'
#
loop_
_entity.id
_entity.type
_entity.pdbx_description
1 polymer ?
#
loop_
_entity_poly.entity_id
_entity_poly.type
_entity_poly.pdbx_seq_one_letter_code
_entity_poly.pdbx_strand_id
1 'polypeptide(L)'
;MDLSDTPLDQMGASAHAHYKVAEKAQGKAEEHYKSAGIYLSEAKRRVLRTRGMTFEKFLAEHCPIGKSRAYEVIAIADGTKTEEEVRARSNESSKAAHAKTRDDAKAYRRCSADDQPEKPNENNERASTKQSRPQPEPQADPVKEAEDINAKAHAQRIRVLKSRLDNATEDQLQQIEGILNV
;
A
#
# COMPACT_ATOMS: atom_id res chain seq x y z
N MET A 1 -1.24 4.66 -22.12
CA MET A 1 -2.62 4.71 -21.58
C MET A 1 -2.91 6.16 -21.29
N ASP A 2 -3.88 6.73 -21.99
CA ASP A 2 -4.30 8.11 -21.76
C ASP A 2 -5.10 8.17 -20.45
N LEU A 3 -4.64 8.96 -19.48
CA LEU A 3 -5.23 9.04 -18.14
C LEU A 3 -6.48 9.93 -18.13
N SER A 4 -6.74 10.66 -19.22
CA SER A 4 -7.76 11.70 -19.36
C SER A 4 -9.18 11.19 -19.11
N ASP A 5 -9.49 9.97 -19.53
CA ASP A 5 -10.87 9.44 -19.54
C ASP A 5 -11.23 8.60 -18.30
N THR A 6 -10.28 8.42 -17.37
CA THR A 6 -10.52 7.57 -16.18
C THR A 6 -11.19 8.37 -15.06
N PRO A 7 -12.32 7.90 -14.49
CA PRO A 7 -12.98 8.55 -13.35
C PRO A 7 -12.09 8.55 -12.10
N LEU A 8 -12.21 9.59 -11.26
CA LEU A 8 -11.34 9.83 -10.10
C LEU A 8 -11.31 8.65 -9.12
N ASP A 9 -12.46 8.03 -8.87
CA ASP A 9 -12.58 6.86 -7.98
C ASP A 9 -11.72 5.69 -8.45
N GLN A 10 -11.75 5.43 -9.76
CA GLN A 10 -11.01 4.33 -10.37
C GLN A 10 -9.51 4.61 -10.38
N MET A 11 -9.11 5.88 -10.52
CA MET A 11 -7.70 6.28 -10.36
C MET A 11 -7.22 6.08 -8.91
N GLY A 12 -8.00 6.48 -7.91
CA GLY A 12 -7.67 6.31 -6.50
C GLY A 12 -7.53 4.84 -6.11
N ALA A 13 -8.50 4.01 -6.51
CA ALA A 13 -8.47 2.58 -6.29
C ALA A 13 -7.26 1.90 -6.95
N SER A 14 -6.94 2.29 -8.19
CA SER A 14 -5.78 1.77 -8.92
C SER A 14 -4.47 2.16 -8.25
N ALA A 15 -4.33 3.41 -7.81
CA ALA A 15 -3.15 3.89 -7.09
C ALA A 15 -2.95 3.13 -5.77
N HIS A 16 -4.01 2.91 -4.99
CA HIS A 16 -3.95 2.17 -3.74
C HIS A 16 -3.58 0.69 -3.94
N ALA A 17 -4.13 0.05 -4.98
CA ALA A 17 -3.78 -1.32 -5.34
C ALA A 17 -2.30 -1.46 -5.69
N HIS A 18 -1.76 -0.55 -6.51
CA HIS A 18 -0.34 -0.55 -6.85
C HIS A 18 0.55 -0.28 -5.62
N TYR A 19 0.18 0.64 -4.73
CA TYR A 19 0.89 0.89 -3.48
C TYR A 19 1.02 -0.36 -2.59
N LYS A 20 -0.08 -1.10 -2.41
CA LYS A 20 -0.11 -2.34 -1.60
C LYS A 20 0.77 -3.44 -2.19
N VAL A 21 0.78 -3.57 -3.52
CA VAL A 21 1.64 -4.53 -4.23
C VAL A 21 3.10 -4.09 -4.13
N ALA A 22 3.37 -2.79 -4.20
CA ALA A 22 4.70 -2.22 -4.03
C ALA A 22 5.29 -2.59 -2.66
N GLU A 23 4.52 -2.45 -1.59
CA GLU A 23 4.97 -2.81 -0.24
C GLU A 23 5.38 -4.29 -0.11
N LYS A 24 4.74 -5.20 -0.85
CA LYS A 24 5.00 -6.65 -0.72
C LYS A 24 6.18 -7.16 -1.55
N ALA A 25 6.61 -6.46 -2.59
CA ALA A 25 7.58 -6.97 -3.55
C ALA A 25 8.80 -6.05 -3.66
N GLN A 26 9.81 -6.21 -2.79
CA GLN A 26 10.99 -5.32 -2.68
C GLN A 26 11.73 -4.98 -3.99
N GLY A 27 11.61 -5.77 -5.08
CA GLY A 27 12.17 -5.45 -6.41
C GLY A 27 11.19 -4.83 -7.42
N LYS A 28 9.87 -5.05 -7.26
CA LYS A 28 8.81 -4.40 -8.08
C LYS A 28 8.21 -3.18 -7.38
N ALA A 29 8.63 -2.92 -6.15
CA ALA A 29 8.18 -1.85 -5.30
C ALA A 29 8.36 -0.49 -5.96
N GLU A 30 9.57 -0.23 -6.47
CA GLU A 30 9.93 1.07 -7.01
C GLU A 30 9.11 1.44 -8.25
N GLU A 31 8.87 0.49 -9.16
CA GLU A 31 8.01 0.71 -10.34
C GLU A 31 6.56 1.03 -9.95
N HIS A 32 6.05 0.34 -8.93
CA HIS A 32 4.72 0.62 -8.42
C HIS A 32 4.65 1.93 -7.64
N TYR A 33 5.70 2.34 -6.93
CA TYR A 33 5.78 3.66 -6.31
C TYR A 33 5.85 4.78 -7.35
N LYS A 34 6.63 4.61 -8.42
CA LYS A 34 6.65 5.53 -9.56
C LYS A 34 5.27 5.65 -10.19
N SER A 35 4.63 4.52 -10.47
CA SER A 35 3.27 4.49 -11.02
C SER A 35 2.27 5.20 -10.10
N ALA A 36 2.26 4.86 -8.80
CA ALA A 36 1.38 5.47 -7.81
C ALA A 36 1.62 6.99 -7.68
N GLY A 37 2.88 7.44 -7.72
CA GLY A 37 3.22 8.87 -7.65
C GLY A 37 2.75 9.65 -8.88
N ILE A 38 2.80 9.05 -10.08
CA ILE A 38 2.22 9.64 -11.30
C ILE A 38 0.71 9.85 -11.12
N TYR A 39 -0.02 8.83 -10.64
CA TYR A 39 -1.47 8.96 -10.39
C TYR A 39 -1.78 10.01 -9.32
N LEU A 40 -0.99 10.08 -8.24
CA LEU A 40 -1.18 11.07 -7.18
C LEU A 40 -0.86 12.50 -7.65
N SER A 41 0.14 12.68 -8.52
CA SER A 41 0.49 13.96 -9.11
C SER A 41 -0.64 14.48 -10.02
N GLU A 42 -1.18 13.61 -10.86
CA GLU A 42 -2.34 13.93 -11.71
C GLU A 42 -3.61 14.19 -10.88
N ALA A 43 -3.87 13.39 -9.84
CA ALA A 43 -4.98 13.64 -8.93
C ALA A 43 -4.86 15.01 -8.25
N LYS A 44 -3.66 15.37 -7.78
CA LYS A 44 -3.39 16.70 -7.21
C LYS A 44 -3.68 17.83 -8.21
N ARG A 45 -3.26 17.69 -9.48
CA ARG A 45 -3.55 18.65 -10.54
C ARG A 45 -5.06 18.79 -10.81
N ARG A 46 -5.81 17.68 -10.81
CA ARG A 46 -7.26 17.68 -11.04
C ARG A 46 -8.01 18.29 -9.86
N VAL A 47 -7.63 17.94 -8.64
CA VAL A 47 -8.23 18.48 -7.41
C VAL A 47 -8.06 20.00 -7.33
N LEU A 48 -6.94 20.56 -7.78
CA LEU A 48 -6.76 22.02 -7.87
C LEU A 48 -7.76 22.71 -8.83
N ARG A 49 -8.32 21.97 -9.80
CA ARG A 49 -9.32 22.47 -10.76
C ARG A 49 -10.76 22.22 -10.29
N THR A 50 -10.97 21.33 -9.32
CA THR A 50 -12.29 21.01 -8.76
C THR A 50 -12.60 21.95 -7.59
N ARG A 51 -13.65 22.77 -7.72
CA ARG A 51 -14.09 23.64 -6.62
C ARG A 51 -14.56 22.81 -5.43
N GLY A 52 -14.05 23.14 -4.23
CA GLY A 52 -14.49 22.55 -2.96
C GLY A 52 -13.76 21.28 -2.52
N MET A 53 -12.88 20.73 -3.36
CA MET A 53 -12.07 19.56 -3.03
C MET A 53 -10.63 19.97 -2.75
N THR A 54 -10.08 19.50 -1.63
CA THR A 54 -8.65 19.65 -1.31
C THR A 54 -7.95 18.32 -1.52
N PHE A 55 -6.65 18.36 -1.79
CA PHE A 55 -5.88 17.12 -1.98
C PHE A 55 -5.94 16.21 -0.74
N GLU A 56 -6.01 16.79 0.45
CA GLU A 56 -6.18 16.04 1.70
C GLU A 56 -7.54 15.33 1.79
N LYS A 57 -8.63 16.00 1.38
CA LYS A 57 -9.96 15.37 1.31
C LYS A 57 -9.97 14.24 0.29
N PHE A 58 -9.37 14.45 -0.88
CA PHE A 58 -9.22 13.42 -1.89
C PHE A 58 -8.47 12.19 -1.36
N LEU A 59 -7.38 12.37 -0.60
CA LEU A 59 -6.68 11.26 0.04
C LEU A 59 -7.58 10.56 1.07
N ALA A 60 -8.23 11.31 1.95
CA ALA A 60 -9.12 10.71 2.95
C ALA A 60 -10.25 9.87 2.34
N GLU A 61 -10.79 10.30 1.20
CA GLU A 61 -11.92 9.66 0.52
C GLU A 61 -11.51 8.50 -0.40
N HIS A 62 -10.43 8.65 -1.19
CA HIS A 62 -10.11 7.72 -2.27
C HIS A 62 -8.78 6.97 -2.11
N CYS A 63 -7.88 7.43 -1.24
CA CYS A 63 -6.58 6.79 -1.03
C CYS A 63 -6.10 7.09 0.38
N PRO A 64 -6.46 6.26 1.39
CA PRO A 64 -6.23 6.53 2.82
C PRO A 64 -4.76 6.36 3.22
N ILE A 65 -3.88 7.09 2.54
CA ILE A 65 -2.48 7.26 2.85
C ILE A 65 -2.31 8.61 3.55
N GLY A 66 -1.41 8.66 4.51
CA GLY A 66 -1.09 9.92 5.19
C GLY A 66 -0.58 10.96 4.20
N LYS A 67 -0.95 12.23 4.42
CA LYS A 67 -0.52 13.36 3.57
C LYS A 67 0.98 13.32 3.28
N SER A 68 1.81 13.20 4.31
CA SER A 68 3.27 13.16 4.16
C SER A 68 3.73 12.01 3.25
N ARG A 69 3.11 10.83 3.40
CA ARG A 69 3.41 9.66 2.57
C ARG A 69 3.03 9.89 1.11
N ALA A 70 1.87 10.53 0.85
CA ALA A 70 1.46 10.87 -0.50
C ALA A 70 2.49 11.79 -1.21
N TYR A 71 2.99 12.81 -0.52
CA TYR A 71 4.02 13.70 -1.08
C TYR A 71 5.36 13.00 -1.29
N GLU A 72 5.74 12.06 -0.43
CA GLU A 72 6.93 11.24 -0.63
C GLU A 72 6.81 10.36 -1.88
N VAL A 73 5.65 9.74 -2.09
CA VAL A 73 5.41 8.89 -3.26
C VAL A 73 5.41 9.71 -4.56
N ILE A 74 4.85 10.92 -4.55
CA ILE A 74 4.99 11.86 -5.67
C ILE A 74 6.46 12.20 -5.92
N ALA A 75 7.24 12.49 -4.87
CA ALA A 75 8.66 12.81 -5.01
C ALA A 75 9.50 11.64 -5.55
N ILE A 76 9.12 10.39 -5.25
CA ILE A 76 9.73 9.19 -5.84
C ILE A 76 9.44 9.09 -7.34
N ALA A 77 8.21 9.39 -7.75
CA ALA A 77 7.85 9.41 -9.17
C ALA A 77 8.54 10.53 -9.95
N ASP A 78 8.68 11.72 -9.35
CA ASP A 78 9.39 12.86 -9.93
C ASP A 78 10.93 12.66 -9.96
N GLY A 79 11.44 11.56 -9.38
CA GLY A 79 12.87 11.28 -9.27
C GLY A 79 13.62 12.20 -8.30
N THR A 80 12.91 13.00 -7.51
CA THR A 80 13.51 13.92 -6.53
C THR A 80 13.97 13.19 -5.26
N LYS A 81 13.40 12.01 -4.99
CA LYS A 81 13.80 11.12 -3.89
C LYS A 81 13.85 9.68 -4.36
N THR A 82 14.75 8.89 -3.79
CA THR A 82 14.73 7.43 -3.98
C THR A 82 13.91 6.76 -2.88
N GLU A 83 13.45 5.53 -3.12
CA GLU A 83 12.77 4.75 -2.09
C GLU A 83 13.66 4.53 -0.85
N GLU A 84 14.96 4.32 -1.07
CA GLU A 84 15.94 4.09 -0.02
C GLU A 84 16.07 5.30 0.91
N GLU A 85 16.11 6.52 0.37
CA GLU A 85 16.16 7.75 1.14
C GLU A 85 14.91 7.94 2.02
N VAL A 86 13.74 7.61 1.46
CA VAL A 86 12.47 7.70 2.19
C VAL A 86 12.42 6.66 3.32
N ARG A 87 12.88 5.43 3.07
CA ARG A 87 12.99 4.39 4.10
C ARG A 87 14.00 4.75 5.19
N ALA A 88 15.16 5.31 4.81
CA ALA A 88 16.19 5.74 5.76
C ALA A 88 15.65 6.82 6.72
N ARG A 89 14.94 7.82 6.18
CA ARG A 89 14.30 8.89 6.97
C ARG A 89 13.23 8.34 7.92
N SER A 90 12.43 7.39 7.46
CA SER A 90 11.39 6.77 8.31
C SER A 90 12.02 5.98 9.46
N ASN A 91 13.08 5.22 9.17
CA ASN A 91 13.83 4.48 10.19
C ASN A 91 14.49 5.41 11.21
N GLU A 92 15.06 6.53 10.78
CA GLU A 92 15.65 7.53 11.68
C GLU A 92 14.58 8.15 12.60
N SER A 93 13.43 8.51 12.03
CA SER A 93 12.31 9.07 12.79
C SER A 93 11.76 8.10 13.84
N SER A 94 11.64 6.81 13.48
CA SER A 94 11.22 5.75 14.41
C SER A 94 12.25 5.54 15.53
N LYS A 95 13.55 5.52 15.20
CA LYS A 95 14.62 5.43 16.20
C LYS A 95 14.59 6.60 17.18
N ALA A 96 14.39 7.82 16.69
CA ALA A 96 14.28 9.02 17.54
C ALA A 96 13.05 8.97 18.46
N ALA A 97 11.90 8.51 17.96
CA ALA A 97 10.69 8.33 18.77
C ALA A 97 10.89 7.26 19.87
N HIS A 98 11.56 6.15 19.54
CA HIS A 98 11.89 5.11 20.51
C HIS A 98 12.94 5.55 21.54
N ALA A 99 13.89 6.41 21.16
CA ALA A 99 14.82 7.01 22.11
C ALA A 99 14.07 7.91 23.11
N LYS A 100 13.21 8.81 22.61
CA LYS A 100 12.45 9.73 23.46
C LYS A 100 11.52 9.00 24.45
N THR A 101 10.77 8.00 23.98
CA THR A 101 9.89 7.21 24.86
C THR A 101 10.67 6.43 25.93
N ARG A 102 11.90 5.97 25.63
CA ARG A 102 12.79 5.35 26.62
C ARG A 102 13.30 6.35 27.65
N ASP A 103 13.61 7.56 27.23
CA ASP A 103 14.09 8.61 28.12
C ASP A 103 12.95 9.13 29.01
N ASP A 104 11.75 9.31 28.47
CA ASP A 104 10.54 9.67 29.24
C ASP A 104 10.19 8.57 30.26
N ALA A 105 10.27 7.29 29.88
CA ALA A 105 10.04 6.17 30.80
C ALA A 105 11.13 6.07 31.90
N LYS A 106 12.39 6.39 31.58
CA LYS A 106 13.46 6.49 32.57
C LYS A 106 13.27 7.68 33.49
N ALA A 107 12.83 8.83 32.98
CA ALA A 107 12.54 10.01 33.78
C ALA A 107 11.39 9.74 34.76
N TYR A 108 10.30 9.10 34.32
CA TYR A 108 9.22 8.68 35.20
C TYR A 108 9.70 7.73 36.32
N ARG A 109 10.49 6.71 35.99
CA ARG A 109 11.08 5.81 37.01
C ARG A 109 11.99 6.53 38.01
N ARG A 110 12.64 7.63 37.60
CA ARG A 110 13.58 8.37 38.44
C ARG A 110 12.88 9.38 39.36
N CYS A 111 11.69 9.86 38.99
CA CYS A 111 10.86 10.76 39.80
C CYS A 111 9.88 10.04 40.74
N SER A 112 9.59 8.75 40.51
CA SER A 112 8.70 7.94 41.36
C SER A 112 9.46 7.04 42.35
N ALA A 113 10.72 7.35 42.67
CA ALA A 113 11.56 6.52 43.53
C ALA A 113 11.34 6.68 45.04
N ASP A 114 10.44 7.58 45.49
CA ASP A 114 10.17 7.86 46.91
C ASP A 114 8.78 7.40 47.42
N ASP A 115 7.97 6.71 46.62
CA ASP A 115 6.67 6.19 47.05
C ASP A 115 6.57 4.67 46.81
N GLN A 116 7.01 3.89 47.79
CA GLN A 116 6.81 2.45 47.87
C GLN A 116 5.59 2.16 48.76
N PRO A 117 4.45 1.66 48.24
CA PRO A 117 3.59 0.82 49.04
C PRO A 117 4.22 -0.58 49.06
N GLU A 118 4.89 -0.90 50.16
CA GLU A 118 5.20 -2.29 50.52
C GLU A 118 3.89 -3.08 50.58
N LYS A 119 3.83 -4.24 49.90
CA LYS A 119 3.14 -5.44 50.42
C LYS A 119 3.77 -6.73 49.90
N PRO A 120 3.65 -7.81 50.69
CA PRO A 120 4.71 -8.79 50.85
C PRO A 120 4.64 -10.02 49.94
N ASN A 121 5.83 -10.61 49.83
CA ASN A 121 6.22 -11.96 49.42
C ASN A 121 5.27 -13.09 49.89
N GLU A 122 4.93 -14.03 48.99
CA GLU A 122 5.15 -15.49 49.16
C GLU A 122 4.39 -16.30 48.08
N ASN A 123 5.13 -16.89 47.14
CA ASN A 123 5.16 -18.33 46.85
C ASN A 123 5.63 -18.61 45.42
N ASN A 124 6.88 -19.04 45.37
CA ASN A 124 7.52 -19.67 44.23
C ASN A 124 7.28 -21.19 44.27
N GLU A 125 7.23 -21.78 43.07
CA GLU A 125 7.46 -23.20 42.75
C GLU A 125 6.38 -24.24 43.07
N ARG A 126 5.65 -24.67 42.03
CA ARG A 126 5.84 -25.98 41.36
C ARG A 126 4.58 -26.36 40.59
N ALA A 127 4.68 -26.38 39.27
CA ALA A 127 4.51 -27.61 38.48
C ALA A 127 4.38 -27.24 36.99
N SER A 128 5.47 -27.51 36.27
CA SER A 128 5.47 -28.16 34.96
C SER A 128 4.08 -28.33 34.33
N THR A 129 3.70 -27.42 33.46
CA THR A 129 3.01 -27.82 32.24
C THR A 129 3.76 -27.19 31.09
N LYS A 130 4.65 -27.98 30.49
CA LYS A 130 5.03 -27.83 29.08
C LYS A 130 3.73 -27.92 28.27
N GLN A 131 2.97 -26.83 28.22
CA GLN A 131 1.90 -26.71 27.25
C GLN A 131 2.59 -26.20 26.00
N SER A 132 3.12 -27.18 25.27
CA SER A 132 3.49 -27.11 23.86
C SER A 132 2.51 -26.16 23.21
N ARG A 133 2.97 -24.93 22.94
CA ARG A 133 2.27 -23.99 22.09
C ARG A 133 1.96 -24.80 20.82
N PRO A 134 0.69 -25.04 20.45
CA PRO A 134 0.42 -25.66 19.18
C PRO A 134 1.14 -24.81 18.16
N GLN A 135 2.15 -25.42 17.53
CA GLN A 135 2.68 -24.92 16.28
C GLN A 135 1.44 -24.60 15.46
N PRO A 136 1.26 -23.36 14.97
CA PRO A 136 0.26 -23.16 13.94
C PRO A 136 0.60 -24.18 12.88
N GLU A 137 -0.32 -25.13 12.67
CA GLU A 137 -0.21 -26.11 11.60
C GLU A 137 0.18 -25.37 10.33
N PRO A 138 0.98 -25.97 9.43
CA PRO A 138 1.34 -25.36 8.16
C PRO A 138 0.05 -25.11 7.37
N GLN A 139 -0.51 -23.90 7.57
CA GLN A 139 -1.69 -23.45 6.87
C GLN A 139 -1.26 -23.27 5.42
N ALA A 140 -1.85 -24.11 4.56
CA ALA A 140 -1.59 -24.20 3.15
C ALA A 140 -1.49 -22.81 2.49
N ASP A 141 -0.52 -22.67 1.59
CA ASP A 141 -0.16 -21.47 0.84
C ASP A 141 -1.38 -20.63 0.37
N PRO A 142 -1.67 -19.45 0.97
CA PRO A 142 -2.69 -18.53 0.45
C PRO A 142 -2.21 -17.77 -0.80
N VAL A 143 -0.97 -18.01 -1.26
CA VAL A 143 -0.38 -17.33 -2.41
C VAL A 143 -0.97 -17.82 -3.73
N LYS A 144 -1.54 -19.03 -3.77
CA LYS A 144 -2.13 -19.61 -5.00
C LYS A 144 -3.54 -19.09 -5.30
N GLU A 145 -4.28 -18.65 -4.28
CA GLU A 145 -5.70 -18.26 -4.45
C GLU A 145 -5.86 -16.85 -5.06
N ALA A 146 -4.91 -15.95 -4.80
CA ALA A 146 -4.92 -14.60 -5.39
C ALA A 146 -4.52 -14.57 -6.87
N GLU A 147 -3.64 -15.48 -7.30
CA GLU A 147 -3.32 -15.69 -8.72
C GLU A 147 -4.53 -16.29 -9.46
N ASP A 148 -5.29 -17.19 -8.81
CA ASP A 148 -6.49 -17.81 -9.38
C ASP A 148 -7.64 -16.83 -9.64
N ILE A 149 -7.82 -15.82 -8.77
CA ILE A 149 -8.85 -14.77 -8.98
C ILE A 149 -8.48 -13.88 -10.18
N ASN A 150 -7.21 -13.50 -10.29
CA ASN A 150 -6.74 -12.69 -11.41
C ASN A 150 -6.75 -13.49 -12.72
N ALA A 151 -6.38 -14.77 -12.68
CA ALA A 151 -6.41 -15.68 -13.83
C ALA A 151 -7.85 -15.94 -14.31
N LYS A 152 -8.82 -16.15 -13.40
CA LYS A 152 -10.24 -16.32 -13.77
C LYS A 152 -10.82 -15.05 -14.37
N ALA A 153 -10.50 -13.88 -13.82
CA ALA A 153 -10.92 -12.60 -14.38
C ALA A 153 -10.32 -12.37 -15.78
N HIS A 154 -9.03 -12.69 -15.97
CA HIS A 154 -8.38 -12.63 -17.27
C HIS A 154 -9.00 -13.60 -18.28
N ALA A 155 -9.28 -14.84 -17.88
CA ALA A 155 -9.90 -15.85 -18.73
C ALA A 155 -11.31 -15.44 -19.16
N GLN A 156 -12.12 -14.85 -18.26
CA GLN A 156 -13.43 -14.30 -18.61
C GLN A 156 -13.31 -13.16 -19.61
N ARG A 157 -12.34 -12.26 -19.43
CA ARG A 157 -12.11 -11.12 -20.32
C ARG A 157 -11.66 -11.58 -21.72
N ILE A 158 -10.76 -12.56 -21.78
CA ILE A 158 -10.33 -13.21 -23.03
C ILE A 158 -11.51 -13.87 -23.72
N ARG A 159 -12.38 -14.58 -22.99
CA ARG A 159 -13.58 -15.20 -23.55
C ARG A 159 -14.52 -14.16 -24.16
N VAL A 160 -14.78 -13.06 -23.46
CA VAL A 160 -15.64 -11.96 -23.96
C VAL A 160 -15.04 -11.31 -25.22
N LEU A 161 -13.72 -11.08 -25.23
CA LEU A 161 -13.04 -10.52 -26.40
C LEU A 161 -13.10 -11.48 -27.58
N LYS A 162 -12.89 -12.78 -27.36
CA LYS A 162 -12.97 -13.79 -28.42
C LYS A 162 -14.37 -13.86 -29.03
N SER A 163 -15.42 -13.88 -28.21
CA SER A 163 -16.80 -13.84 -28.71
C SER A 163 -17.13 -12.55 -29.45
N ARG A 164 -16.57 -11.40 -29.05
CA ARG A 164 -16.73 -10.15 -29.80
C ARG A 164 -16.01 -10.16 -31.13
N LEU A 165 -14.84 -10.80 -31.19
CA LEU A 165 -14.06 -10.96 -32.42
C LEU A 165 -14.76 -11.92 -33.41
N ASP A 166 -15.31 -13.03 -32.91
CA ASP A 166 -16.05 -14.02 -33.70
C ASP A 166 -17.37 -13.46 -34.27
N ASN A 167 -17.92 -12.41 -33.64
CA ASN A 167 -19.12 -11.70 -34.08
C ASN A 167 -18.82 -10.32 -34.72
N ALA A 168 -17.54 -9.97 -34.89
CA ALA A 168 -17.15 -8.71 -35.51
C ALA A 168 -17.42 -8.79 -37.01
N THR A 169 -17.99 -7.72 -37.58
CA THR A 169 -18.19 -7.61 -39.02
C THR A 169 -16.86 -7.33 -39.73
N GLU A 170 -16.77 -7.68 -41.01
CA GLU A 170 -15.55 -7.58 -41.83
C GLU A 170 -15.00 -6.13 -41.87
N ASP A 171 -15.89 -5.13 -41.89
CA ASP A 171 -15.54 -3.71 -41.78
C ASP A 171 -14.86 -3.34 -40.44
N GLN A 172 -15.30 -3.95 -39.32
CA GLN A 172 -14.70 -3.71 -38.01
C GLN A 172 -13.32 -4.34 -37.89
N LEU A 173 -13.09 -5.48 -38.55
CA LEU A 173 -11.79 -6.13 -38.60
C LEU A 173 -10.79 -5.32 -39.45
N GLN A 174 -11.21 -4.77 -40.59
CA GLN A 174 -10.37 -3.88 -41.41
C GLN A 174 -10.00 -2.59 -40.68
N GLN A 175 -10.92 -2.01 -39.90
CA GLN A 175 -10.65 -0.82 -39.11
C GLN A 175 -9.61 -1.06 -38.01
N ILE A 176 -9.61 -2.25 -37.41
CA ILE A 176 -8.59 -2.66 -36.42
C ILE A 176 -7.23 -2.90 -37.09
N GLU A 177 -7.22 -3.53 -38.27
CA GLU A 177 -6.00 -3.80 -39.03
C GLU A 177 -5.29 -2.51 -39.48
N GLY A 178 -6.07 -1.48 -39.85
CA GLY A 178 -5.55 -0.14 -40.18
C GLY A 178 -4.95 0.60 -38.99
N ILE A 179 -5.32 0.28 -37.75
CA ILE A 179 -4.73 0.87 -36.53
C ILE A 179 -3.43 0.15 -36.16
N LEU A 180 -3.30 -1.15 -36.45
CA LEU A 180 -2.15 -1.97 -36.08
C LEU A 180 -0.97 -1.87 -37.07
N ASN A 181 -1.20 -1.43 -38.31
CA ASN A 181 -0.19 -1.28 -39.35
C ASN A 181 0.39 0.15 -39.51
N VAL A 182 0.32 0.98 -38.46
CA VAL A 182 0.96 2.30 -38.38
C VAL A 182 2.19 2.24 -37.47
#